data_AF-A0A2N3AWY3-F1
#
_entry.id   AF-A0A2N3AWY3-F1
#
_cell.length_a   1.000
_cell.length_b   1.000
_cell.length_c   1.000
_cell.angle_alpha   90.00
_cell.angle_beta   90.00
_cell.angle_gamma   90.00
#
_symmetry.space_group_name_H-M   'P 1'
#
loop_
_entity.id
_entity.type
_entity.pdbx_description
1 polymer ?
#
loop_
_entity_poly.entity_id
_entity_poly.type
_entity_poly.pdbx_seq_one_letter_code
_entity_poly.pdbx_strand_id
1 'polypeptide(L)'
;EAVSAARVAMPMVLATSAGHTWLTRQGLRTFTSINVRAAECLDPHYFAVLIGCGATTVNPYLAQESIRLRVEKGLFDIGFEQAMANYREAINQGLLKVMSKMGISVISSYRGGLNFEAVGLSRAVVAEFFPGMTSRISGIGLTGLQRKAAEIHGRAFREGVEALPIGGIYKYRRSGETHAWQAALIHTLQHACDTGAYETFRQYSDGMRKLPPIHLRDLLDFKPKGKAVAIDKVESITSIRKRFVTPGMSLGALSPEAHKTLNIAMNRIGAKSDSGEGGEDPKHFHPEANGDNPSAKIKQVASGRFGVTAEYLNNCKELEIKIAQGAKPGEGGQLPGFKVTEMIARLRHATPGVMLISPPPHHDIYSIEDLAQLIYDLKQINPEAKVCVKLVAASGVGTIAAGVAKAKADVILIAGHNGGTGASPQTSIKYAGLPWEMGLTEAHQVLALNNLRDRVTLRTDGGLRTGRDIVIAAMMGAEEYGIGTASLIAMGCIMVRQCQSNTCPVGVCTQDPALRAKFTGSADKVVNLFTFIAQEIREILASLGARSLEEIIGRSDLLTQVSRGAAHLDDLDLNPMLVRVDEGAEARYPLDKPRNPVPDTLDAQIVADAQPFLRDKEKMQLSYTVRNTDRT
;
A
#
# COMPACT_ATOMS: atom_id res chain seq x y z
N GLU A 1 2.81 9.93 36.48
CA GLU A 1 3.70 11.00 36.98
C GLU A 1 4.72 10.53 38.01
N ALA A 2 4.44 9.49 38.81
CA ALA A 2 5.40 8.92 39.77
C ALA A 2 6.52 8.06 39.14
N VAL A 3 6.96 8.37 37.92
CA VAL A 3 8.09 7.68 37.28
C VAL A 3 9.38 8.15 37.96
N SER A 4 10.24 7.22 38.38
CA SER A 4 11.51 7.53 39.06
C SER A 4 12.52 6.43 38.78
N ALA A 5 13.78 6.58 39.23
CA ALA A 5 14.79 5.53 39.05
C ALA A 5 14.30 4.14 39.51
N ALA A 6 13.46 4.09 40.56
CA ALA A 6 12.89 2.86 41.10
C ALA A 6 11.50 2.47 40.52
N ARG A 7 10.87 3.29 39.67
CA ARG A 7 9.49 3.10 39.21
C ARG A 7 9.38 3.24 37.69
N VAL A 8 9.21 2.11 37.01
CA VAL A 8 8.98 2.03 35.55
C VAL A 8 7.58 2.54 35.21
N ALA A 9 7.46 3.31 34.12
CA ALA A 9 6.17 3.79 33.63
C ALA A 9 5.34 2.65 33.03
N MET A 10 4.04 2.62 33.33
CA MET A 10 3.08 1.75 32.65
C MET A 10 2.74 2.34 31.26
N PRO A 11 2.69 1.54 30.18
CA PRO A 11 2.17 2.00 28.89
C PRO A 11 0.74 2.53 29.06
N MET A 12 0.53 3.81 28.76
CA MET A 12 -0.71 4.51 29.07
C MET A 12 -1.88 4.03 28.22
N VAL A 13 -1.62 3.53 27.01
CA VAL A 13 -2.64 2.87 26.17
C VAL A 13 -3.19 1.63 26.89
N LEU A 14 -2.31 0.77 27.42
CA LEU A 14 -2.72 -0.42 28.17
C LEU A 14 -3.47 -0.04 29.45
N ALA A 15 -2.94 0.91 30.24
CA ALA A 15 -3.58 1.35 31.48
C ALA A 15 -4.97 1.95 31.23
N THR A 16 -5.10 2.78 30.19
CA THR A 16 -6.37 3.40 29.79
C THR A 16 -7.40 2.34 29.38
N SER A 17 -7.01 1.41 28.50
CA SER A 17 -7.92 0.38 28.00
C SER A 17 -8.31 -0.62 29.09
N ALA A 18 -7.38 -1.01 29.96
CA ALA A 18 -7.66 -1.88 31.10
C ALA A 18 -8.68 -1.23 32.05
N GLY A 19 -8.46 0.03 32.42
CA GLY A 19 -9.39 0.78 33.27
C GLY A 19 -10.75 0.97 32.61
N HIS A 20 -10.78 1.31 31.32
CA HIS A 20 -12.01 1.44 30.55
C HIS A 20 -12.80 0.12 30.51
N THR A 21 -12.15 -0.97 30.11
CA THR A 21 -12.74 -2.31 29.99
C THR A 21 -13.29 -2.78 31.32
N TRP A 22 -12.52 -2.65 32.40
CA TRP A 22 -12.96 -3.04 33.73
C TRP A 22 -14.17 -2.24 34.19
N LEU A 23 -14.13 -0.89 34.08
CA LEU A 23 -15.27 -0.04 34.43
C LEU A 23 -16.52 -0.37 33.62
N THR A 24 -16.37 -0.70 32.33
CA THR A 24 -17.49 -1.11 31.48
C THR A 24 -18.07 -2.45 31.95
N ARG A 25 -17.23 -3.45 32.25
CA ARG A 25 -17.68 -4.75 32.77
C ARG A 25 -18.41 -4.64 34.11
N GLN A 26 -18.04 -3.68 34.96
CA GLN A 26 -18.70 -3.42 36.25
C GLN A 26 -19.94 -2.51 36.13
N GLY A 27 -20.28 -2.02 34.93
CA GLY A 27 -21.37 -1.03 34.75
C GLY A 27 -21.04 0.36 35.32
N LEU A 28 -19.79 0.63 35.69
CA LEU A 28 -19.36 1.87 36.33
C LEU A 28 -18.88 2.95 35.34
N ARG A 29 -18.63 2.58 34.07
CA ARG A 29 -18.09 3.50 33.05
C ARG A 29 -18.99 4.69 32.76
N THR A 30 -20.32 4.55 32.93
CA THR A 30 -21.30 5.62 32.71
C THR A 30 -21.21 6.75 33.75
N PHE A 31 -20.76 6.43 34.97
CA PHE A 31 -20.66 7.39 36.07
C PHE A 31 -19.34 8.15 36.12
N THR A 32 -18.39 7.84 35.24
CA THR A 32 -17.01 8.33 35.36
C THR A 32 -16.47 8.87 34.05
N SER A 33 -15.51 9.79 34.14
CA SER A 33 -14.64 10.17 33.02
C SER A 33 -13.25 9.56 33.25
N ILE A 34 -12.59 9.13 32.18
CA ILE A 34 -11.21 8.64 32.24
C ILE A 34 -10.31 9.73 31.68
N ASN A 35 -9.55 10.40 32.55
CA ASN A 35 -8.69 11.51 32.18
C ASN A 35 -7.24 11.06 32.24
N VAL A 36 -6.54 11.12 31.11
CA VAL A 36 -5.22 10.50 30.94
C VAL A 36 -4.14 11.57 30.89
N ARG A 37 -3.15 11.49 31.79
CA ARG A 37 -1.90 12.25 31.68
C ARG A 37 -0.80 11.31 31.18
N ALA A 38 -0.25 11.56 30.00
CA ALA A 38 0.67 10.64 29.33
C ALA A 38 1.95 11.35 28.88
N ALA A 39 3.10 10.83 29.30
CA ALA A 39 4.42 11.35 28.93
C ALA A 39 4.85 10.96 27.51
N GLU A 40 4.48 9.76 27.09
CA GLU A 40 4.80 9.16 25.78
C GLU A 40 3.88 9.64 24.65
N CYS A 41 2.82 10.39 24.97
CA CYS A 41 1.88 10.91 23.99
C CYS A 41 2.44 12.15 23.30
N LEU A 42 2.66 12.07 21.99
CA LEU A 42 3.25 13.16 21.19
C LEU A 42 2.44 13.48 19.93
N ASP A 43 2.11 12.47 19.12
CA ASP A 43 1.54 12.64 17.79
C ASP A 43 0.03 12.33 17.75
N PRO A 44 -0.70 12.74 16.68
CA PRO A 44 -2.13 12.49 16.60
C PRO A 44 -2.56 11.03 16.69
N HIS A 45 -1.69 10.08 16.32
CA HIS A 45 -2.02 8.67 16.41
C HIS A 45 -2.08 8.23 17.87
N TYR A 46 -1.14 8.68 18.71
CA TYR A 46 -1.16 8.37 20.14
C TYR A 46 -2.44 8.87 20.83
N PHE A 47 -2.88 10.10 20.51
CA PHE A 47 -4.15 10.62 20.98
C PHE A 47 -5.34 9.79 20.49
N ALA A 48 -5.35 9.44 19.20
CA ALA A 48 -6.41 8.62 18.63
C ALA A 48 -6.51 7.27 19.34
N VAL A 49 -5.37 6.61 19.61
CA VAL A 49 -5.33 5.32 20.32
C VAL A 49 -5.85 5.47 21.75
N LEU A 50 -5.38 6.46 22.53
CA LEU A 50 -5.86 6.68 23.89
C LEU A 50 -7.38 6.92 23.94
N ILE A 51 -7.89 7.76 23.04
CA ILE A 51 -9.33 8.08 22.97
C ILE A 51 -10.13 6.86 22.52
N GLY A 52 -9.68 6.16 21.48
CA GLY A 52 -10.30 4.92 21.02
C GLY A 52 -10.25 3.78 22.03
N CYS A 53 -9.31 3.82 22.99
CA CYS A 53 -9.23 2.92 24.14
C CYS A 53 -10.06 3.38 25.36
N GLY A 54 -10.81 4.49 25.25
CA GLY A 54 -11.77 4.92 26.25
C GLY A 54 -11.42 6.19 27.03
N ALA A 55 -10.31 6.86 26.72
CA ALA A 55 -9.98 8.15 27.33
C ALA A 55 -11.05 9.21 27.01
N THR A 56 -11.53 9.89 28.05
CA THR A 56 -12.38 11.07 27.92
C THR A 56 -11.55 12.29 27.54
N THR A 57 -10.43 12.51 28.22
CA THR A 57 -9.48 13.60 27.96
C THR A 57 -8.04 13.08 27.99
N VAL A 58 -7.14 13.74 27.25
CA VAL A 58 -5.71 13.41 27.19
C VAL A 58 -4.89 14.68 27.40
N ASN A 59 -3.94 14.62 28.33
CA ASN A 59 -2.96 15.67 28.61
C ASN A 59 -1.54 15.14 28.33
N PRO A 60 -0.89 15.60 27.24
CA PRO A 60 0.43 15.16 26.80
C PRO A 60 1.54 15.94 27.53
N TYR A 61 1.57 15.89 28.87
CA TYR A 61 2.35 16.86 29.66
C TYR A 61 3.83 16.94 29.26
N LEU A 62 4.48 15.82 28.94
CA LEU A 62 5.91 15.85 28.56
C LEU A 62 6.15 16.43 27.16
N ALA A 63 5.18 16.31 26.24
CA ALA A 63 5.25 16.98 24.95
C ALA A 63 5.13 18.49 25.12
N GLN A 64 4.24 18.96 26.00
CA GLN A 64 4.13 20.38 26.37
C GLN A 64 5.45 20.90 26.94
N GLU A 65 6.08 20.16 27.86
CA GLU A 65 7.40 20.50 28.40
C GLU A 65 8.50 20.53 27.33
N SER A 66 8.45 19.58 26.39
CA SER A 66 9.38 19.56 25.25
C SER A 66 9.22 20.77 24.35
N ILE A 67 7.99 21.23 24.12
CA ILE A 67 7.69 22.45 23.36
C ILE A 67 8.22 23.68 24.10
N ARG A 68 7.96 23.77 25.41
CA ARG A 68 8.43 24.86 26.27
C ARG A 68 9.94 25.03 26.17
N LEU A 69 10.70 23.94 26.36
CA LEU A 69 12.15 23.95 26.26
C LEU A 69 12.65 24.41 24.88
N ARG A 70 11.94 24.07 23.80
CA ARG A 70 12.32 24.51 22.44
C ARG A 70 12.06 25.99 22.21
N VAL A 71 10.99 26.53 22.79
CA VAL A 71 10.70 27.98 22.77
C VAL A 71 11.76 28.74 23.59
N GLU A 72 12.09 28.27 24.80
CA GLU A 72 13.12 28.88 25.65
C GLU A 72 14.51 28.89 24.98
N LYS A 73 14.80 27.88 24.14
CA LYS A 73 16.02 27.82 23.31
C LYS A 73 16.00 28.72 22.07
N GLY A 74 14.93 29.46 21.82
CA GLY A 74 14.81 30.32 20.64
C GLY A 74 14.70 29.56 19.32
N LEU A 75 14.21 28.31 19.31
CA LEU A 75 14.04 27.52 18.08
C LEU A 75 12.80 27.91 17.27
N PHE A 76 11.95 28.78 17.81
CA PHE A 76 10.74 29.28 17.18
C PHE A 76 10.63 30.79 17.37
N ASP A 77 10.20 31.50 16.34
CA ASP A 77 9.94 32.94 16.38
C ASP A 77 8.54 33.27 16.96
N ILE A 78 8.08 32.49 17.94
CA ILE A 78 6.76 32.62 18.59
C ILE A 78 6.86 32.29 20.08
N GLY A 79 5.96 32.87 20.89
CA GLY A 79 5.86 32.57 22.31
C GLY A 79 5.25 31.18 22.61
N PHE A 80 5.40 30.73 23.87
CA PHE A 80 4.95 29.41 24.31
C PHE A 80 3.45 29.17 24.12
N GLU A 81 2.61 30.16 24.47
CA GLU A 81 1.15 30.05 24.32
C GLU A 81 0.75 29.81 22.86
N GLN A 82 1.37 30.53 21.91
CA GLN A 82 1.11 30.34 20.49
C GLN A 82 1.63 28.98 20.01
N ALA A 83 2.81 28.54 20.47
CA ALA A 83 3.33 27.22 20.14
C ALA A 83 2.40 26.10 20.62
N MET A 84 1.84 26.22 21.82
CA MET A 84 0.86 25.28 22.36
C MET A 84 -0.49 25.34 21.64
N ALA A 85 -0.96 26.52 21.24
CA ALA A 85 -2.15 26.67 20.42
C ALA A 85 -1.99 25.98 19.06
N ASN A 86 -0.83 26.15 18.40
CA ASN A 86 -0.50 25.49 17.14
C ASN A 86 -0.42 23.96 17.31
N TYR A 87 0.21 23.49 18.40
CA TYR A 87 0.28 22.06 18.69
C TYR A 87 -1.11 21.46 18.90
N ARG A 88 -1.97 22.11 19.70
CA ARG A 88 -3.36 21.67 19.92
C ARG A 88 -4.14 21.61 18.61
N GLU A 89 -4.02 22.65 17.76
CA GLU A 89 -4.71 22.67 16.47
C GLU A 89 -4.23 21.54 15.55
N ALA A 90 -2.91 21.29 15.48
CA ALA A 90 -2.36 20.17 14.71
C ALA A 90 -2.87 18.81 15.21
N ILE A 91 -3.00 18.63 16.53
CA ILE A 91 -3.59 17.40 17.10
C ILE A 91 -5.08 17.31 16.78
N ASN A 92 -5.85 18.39 16.88
CA ASN A 92 -7.28 18.41 16.54
C ASN A 92 -7.50 18.01 15.07
N GLN A 93 -6.78 18.64 14.14
CA GLN A 93 -6.85 18.30 12.72
C GLN A 93 -6.38 16.87 12.47
N GLY A 94 -5.33 16.42 13.17
CA GLY A 94 -4.86 15.04 13.11
C GLY A 94 -5.89 14.02 13.57
N LEU A 95 -6.64 14.32 14.64
CA LEU A 95 -7.73 13.47 15.15
C LEU A 95 -8.90 13.42 14.17
N LEU A 96 -9.38 14.57 13.70
CA LEU A 96 -10.42 14.66 12.67
C LEU A 96 -10.05 13.82 11.45
N LYS A 97 -8.78 13.92 11.05
CA LYS A 97 -8.24 13.15 9.94
C LYS A 97 -8.17 11.65 10.18
N VAL A 98 -7.83 11.19 11.39
CA VAL A 98 -7.86 9.75 11.71
C VAL A 98 -9.29 9.22 11.69
N MET A 99 -10.24 9.96 12.26
CA MET A 99 -11.66 9.54 12.29
C MET A 99 -12.28 9.49 10.89
N SER A 100 -11.99 10.48 10.04
CA SER A 100 -12.54 10.56 8.69
C SER A 100 -12.11 9.41 7.78
N LYS A 101 -10.98 8.73 8.07
CA LYS A 101 -10.53 7.55 7.30
C LYS A 101 -11.54 6.40 7.30
N MET A 102 -12.40 6.36 8.30
CA MET A 102 -13.47 5.36 8.45
C MET A 102 -14.87 5.99 8.31
N GLY A 103 -14.95 7.25 7.85
CA GLY A 103 -16.22 7.98 7.76
C GLY A 103 -16.82 8.38 9.11
N ILE A 104 -16.05 8.38 10.20
CA ILE A 104 -16.53 8.77 11.53
C ILE A 104 -16.41 10.29 11.67
N SER A 105 -17.53 10.96 11.92
CA SER A 105 -17.58 12.44 12.03
C SER A 105 -17.54 12.95 13.47
N VAL A 106 -17.83 12.11 14.47
CA VAL A 106 -17.98 12.54 15.87
C VAL A 106 -17.10 11.74 16.83
N ILE A 107 -16.34 12.45 17.66
CA ILE A 107 -15.37 11.84 18.58
C ILE A 107 -16.04 11.03 19.69
N SER A 108 -17.29 11.34 20.03
CA SER A 108 -18.08 10.58 21.01
C SER A 108 -18.30 9.13 20.55
N SER A 109 -18.57 8.91 19.27
CA SER A 109 -18.71 7.57 18.69
C SER A 109 -17.36 6.89 18.43
N TYR A 110 -16.30 7.67 18.21
CA TYR A 110 -14.94 7.12 18.07
C TYR A 110 -14.38 6.59 19.40
N ARG A 111 -14.68 7.28 20.51
CA ARG A 111 -14.17 6.96 21.84
C ARG A 111 -14.61 5.57 22.30
N GLY A 112 -13.66 4.77 22.76
CA GLY A 112 -13.92 3.40 23.21
C GLY A 112 -14.28 2.41 22.10
N GLY A 113 -14.35 2.85 20.83
CA GLY A 113 -14.73 2.00 19.71
C GLY A 113 -13.63 1.03 19.25
N LEU A 114 -12.40 1.15 19.79
CA LEU A 114 -11.27 0.29 19.44
C LEU A 114 -11.07 0.11 17.92
N ASN A 115 -11.16 1.20 17.17
CA ASN A 115 -11.08 1.26 15.70
C ASN A 115 -9.64 1.02 15.16
N PHE A 116 -8.96 0.00 15.67
CA PHE A 116 -7.58 -0.35 15.38
C PHE A 116 -7.45 -1.86 15.15
N GLU A 117 -6.29 -2.26 14.66
CA GLU A 117 -5.89 -3.67 14.59
C GLU A 117 -4.52 -3.83 15.24
N ALA A 118 -4.39 -4.84 16.10
CA ALA A 118 -3.14 -5.15 16.77
C ALA A 118 -2.34 -6.20 15.99
N VAL A 119 -1.16 -5.79 15.53
CA VAL A 119 -0.16 -6.69 14.95
C VAL A 119 0.98 -6.87 15.95
N GLY A 120 1.18 -8.10 16.43
CA GLY A 120 2.30 -8.43 17.31
C GLY A 120 2.06 -8.24 18.81
N LEU A 121 0.81 -8.05 19.24
CA LEU A 121 0.39 -8.25 20.63
C LEU A 121 -0.20 -9.66 20.79
N SER A 122 -0.02 -10.29 21.94
CA SER A 122 -0.64 -11.60 22.18
C SER A 122 -2.17 -11.51 22.18
N ARG A 123 -2.83 -12.56 21.66
CA ARG A 123 -4.31 -12.65 21.66
C ARG A 123 -4.88 -12.53 23.07
N ALA A 124 -4.20 -13.09 24.08
CA ALA A 124 -4.62 -13.02 25.47
C ALA A 124 -4.62 -11.57 26.00
N VAL A 125 -3.56 -10.79 25.73
CA VAL A 125 -3.51 -9.37 26.12
C VAL A 125 -4.61 -8.57 25.42
N VAL A 126 -4.82 -8.81 24.12
CA VAL A 126 -5.86 -8.09 23.36
C VAL A 126 -7.25 -8.45 23.87
N ALA A 127 -7.55 -9.73 24.07
CA ALA A 127 -8.84 -10.18 24.59
C ALA A 127 -9.14 -9.63 25.99
N GLU A 128 -8.13 -9.58 26.88
CA GLU A 128 -8.34 -9.12 28.24
C GLU A 128 -8.51 -7.61 28.33
N PHE A 129 -7.62 -6.84 27.67
CA PHE A 129 -7.53 -5.39 27.88
C PHE A 129 -8.15 -4.55 26.76
N PHE A 130 -8.39 -5.11 25.59
CA PHE A 130 -8.92 -4.42 24.41
C PHE A 130 -10.03 -5.23 23.72
N PRO A 131 -11.13 -5.56 24.44
CA PRO A 131 -12.15 -6.48 23.95
C PRO A 131 -12.83 -5.95 22.69
N GLY A 132 -12.71 -6.70 21.59
CA GLY A 132 -13.27 -6.33 20.27
C GLY A 132 -12.21 -5.92 19.23
N MET A 133 -10.99 -5.60 19.64
CA MET A 133 -9.88 -5.38 18.70
C MET A 133 -9.35 -6.71 18.15
N THR A 134 -9.06 -6.76 16.85
CA THR A 134 -8.49 -7.96 16.22
C THR A 134 -6.99 -8.08 16.47
N SER A 135 -6.52 -9.31 16.65
CA SER A 135 -5.09 -9.64 16.68
C SER A 135 -4.85 -11.02 16.08
N ARG A 136 -4.84 -11.06 14.74
CA ARG A 136 -4.74 -12.31 13.97
C ARG A 136 -3.40 -13.00 14.19
N ILE A 137 -2.33 -12.20 14.23
CA ILE A 137 -0.99 -12.66 14.53
C ILE A 137 -0.69 -12.30 15.98
N SER A 138 -0.64 -13.34 16.82
CA SER A 138 -0.27 -13.20 18.23
C SER A 138 1.21 -12.76 18.35
N GLY A 139 1.61 -12.22 19.49
CA GLY A 139 2.96 -11.69 19.70
C GLY A 139 3.28 -11.46 21.17
N ILE A 140 3.79 -10.27 21.53
CA ILE A 140 4.25 -10.05 22.91
C ILE A 140 3.11 -10.03 23.93
N GLY A 141 3.31 -10.72 25.04
CA GLY A 141 2.46 -10.65 26.23
C GLY A 141 2.90 -9.56 27.22
N LEU A 142 2.28 -9.56 28.41
CA LEU A 142 2.60 -8.60 29.48
C LEU A 142 4.07 -8.64 29.90
N THR A 143 4.66 -9.83 30.05
CA THR A 143 6.07 -9.99 30.43
C THR A 143 7.02 -9.38 29.38
N GLY A 144 6.70 -9.55 28.10
CA GLY A 144 7.46 -8.93 27.00
C GLY A 144 7.35 -7.40 27.00
N LEU A 145 6.15 -6.86 27.25
CA LEU A 145 5.93 -5.43 27.41
C LEU A 145 6.69 -4.86 28.62
N GLN A 146 6.61 -5.54 29.78
CA GLN A 146 7.34 -5.17 30.99
C GLN A 146 8.85 -5.11 30.74
N ARG A 147 9.41 -6.16 30.11
CA ARG A 147 10.84 -6.22 29.80
C ARG A 147 11.27 -5.04 28.93
N LYS A 148 10.53 -4.75 27.85
CA LYS A 148 10.83 -3.61 26.97
C LYS A 148 10.72 -2.27 27.68
N ALA A 149 9.70 -2.09 28.52
CA ALA A 149 9.55 -0.88 29.33
C ALA A 149 10.73 -0.72 30.29
N ALA A 150 11.17 -1.79 30.94
CA ALA A 150 12.34 -1.79 31.82
C ALA A 150 13.65 -1.51 31.07
N GLU A 151 13.82 -2.03 29.84
CA GLU A 151 14.99 -1.74 28.99
C GLU A 151 15.06 -0.26 28.58
N ILE A 152 13.92 0.35 28.23
CA ILE A 152 13.84 1.79 27.96
C ILE A 152 14.15 2.59 29.22
N HIS A 153 13.55 2.20 30.35
CA HIS A 153 13.77 2.84 31.65
C HIS A 153 15.23 2.81 32.08
N GLY A 154 15.87 1.64 32.02
CA GLY A 154 17.29 1.48 32.33
C GLY A 154 18.23 2.22 31.38
N ARG A 155 17.77 2.59 30.17
CA ARG A 155 18.52 3.53 29.31
C ARG A 155 18.38 4.97 29.79
N ALA A 156 17.18 5.39 30.16
CA ALA A 156 16.90 6.77 30.55
C ALA A 156 17.50 7.15 31.93
N PHE A 157 17.60 6.20 32.86
CA PHE A 157 18.12 6.41 34.22
C PHE A 157 19.61 6.03 34.39
N ARG A 158 20.34 5.78 33.30
CA ARG A 158 21.80 5.66 33.33
C ARG A 158 22.43 7.04 33.50
N GLU A 159 23.59 7.10 34.17
CA GLU A 159 24.38 8.32 34.24
C GLU A 159 24.87 8.75 32.84
N GLY A 160 24.94 10.06 32.59
CA GLY A 160 25.49 10.63 31.35
C GLY A 160 24.55 10.67 30.13
N VAL A 161 23.23 10.58 30.32
CA VAL A 161 22.26 10.79 29.22
C VAL A 161 22.03 12.29 28.99
N GLU A 162 22.82 12.89 28.11
CA GLU A 162 22.73 14.33 27.81
C GLU A 162 21.75 14.66 26.67
N ALA A 163 21.55 13.74 25.72
CA ALA A 163 20.72 13.96 24.54
C ALA A 163 20.01 12.68 24.07
N LEU A 164 18.86 12.85 23.43
CA LEU A 164 18.15 11.76 22.76
C LEU A 164 18.93 11.28 21.52
N PRO A 165 18.92 9.96 21.21
CA PRO A 165 19.44 9.47 19.94
C PRO A 165 18.73 10.13 18.75
N ILE A 166 19.46 10.33 17.64
CA ILE A 166 18.93 10.97 16.43
C ILE A 166 17.70 10.23 15.86
N GLY A 167 17.69 8.90 15.97
CA GLY A 167 16.65 8.02 15.42
C GLY A 167 16.73 7.83 13.90
N GLY A 168 16.15 6.74 13.41
CA GLY A 168 16.10 6.34 12.01
C GLY A 168 14.70 5.93 11.53
N ILE A 169 13.65 6.05 12.35
CA ILE A 169 12.30 5.57 12.05
C ILE A 169 11.78 6.11 10.71
N TYR A 170 11.91 7.41 10.47
CA TYR A 170 11.37 8.08 9.28
C TYR A 170 12.33 8.06 8.07
N LYS A 171 13.63 7.95 8.33
CA LYS A 171 14.67 7.99 7.29
C LYS A 171 15.87 7.18 7.77
N TYR A 172 16.38 6.32 6.89
CA TYR A 172 17.53 5.48 7.17
C TYR A 172 18.71 6.33 7.66
N ARG A 173 19.29 5.87 8.78
CA ARG A 173 20.57 6.33 9.31
C ARG A 173 21.35 5.10 9.74
N ARG A 174 22.67 5.13 9.59
CA ARG A 174 23.54 4.00 9.93
C ARG A 174 23.41 3.54 11.39
N SER A 175 23.16 4.46 12.31
CA SER A 175 22.98 4.21 13.74
C SER A 175 21.51 4.06 14.19
N GLY A 176 20.55 4.14 13.26
CA GLY A 176 19.12 4.09 13.55
C GLY A 176 18.51 2.71 13.32
N GLU A 177 17.18 2.68 13.22
CA GLU A 177 16.41 1.48 12.91
C GLU A 177 16.81 0.88 11.55
N THR A 178 16.65 -0.43 11.42
CA THR A 178 16.87 -1.15 10.16
C THR A 178 15.82 -0.77 9.13
N HIS A 179 16.28 -0.46 7.91
CA HIS A 179 15.40 -0.28 6.74
C HIS A 179 15.69 -1.36 5.71
N ALA A 180 14.65 -1.72 4.95
CA ALA A 180 14.76 -2.54 3.75
C ALA A 180 15.72 -1.93 2.72
N TRP A 181 15.62 -0.62 2.51
CA TRP A 181 16.40 0.12 1.53
C TRP A 181 17.60 0.78 2.20
N GLN A 182 18.75 0.10 2.13
CA GLN A 182 20.03 0.60 2.63
C GLN A 182 20.92 1.04 1.46
N ALA A 183 21.75 2.07 1.69
CA ALA A 183 22.56 2.67 0.63
C ALA A 183 23.43 1.66 -0.14
N ALA A 184 24.07 0.72 0.57
CA ALA A 184 24.89 -0.31 -0.06
C ALA A 184 24.09 -1.21 -1.02
N LEU A 185 22.92 -1.68 -0.58
CA LEU A 185 22.07 -2.54 -1.41
C LEU A 185 21.42 -1.78 -2.57
N ILE A 186 21.08 -0.51 -2.37
CA ILE A 186 20.62 0.37 -3.46
C ILE A 186 21.69 0.47 -4.54
N HIS A 187 22.94 0.72 -4.15
CA HIS A 187 24.06 0.80 -5.09
C HIS A 187 24.27 -0.51 -5.84
N THR A 188 24.26 -1.66 -5.15
CA THR A 188 24.39 -2.98 -5.79
C THR A 188 23.28 -3.23 -6.81
N LEU A 189 22.02 -2.90 -6.47
CA LEU A 189 20.90 -3.05 -7.39
C LEU A 189 21.04 -2.14 -8.62
N GLN A 190 21.39 -0.86 -8.42
CA GLN A 190 21.60 0.08 -9.51
C GLN A 190 22.71 -0.40 -10.44
N HIS A 191 23.84 -0.82 -9.88
CA HIS A 191 24.95 -1.35 -10.66
C HIS A 191 24.56 -2.60 -11.46
N ALA A 192 23.78 -3.52 -10.87
CA ALA A 192 23.27 -4.70 -11.58
C ALA A 192 22.38 -4.31 -12.77
N CYS A 193 21.45 -3.38 -12.57
CA CYS A 193 20.55 -2.90 -13.62
C CYS A 193 21.27 -2.11 -14.71
N ASP A 194 22.31 -1.35 -14.35
CA ASP A 194 23.13 -0.58 -15.28
C ASP A 194 23.99 -1.49 -16.18
N THR A 195 24.56 -2.55 -15.61
CA THR A 195 25.49 -3.46 -16.32
C THR A 195 24.83 -4.67 -16.95
N GLY A 196 23.58 -4.98 -16.61
CA GLY A 196 22.94 -6.23 -17.03
C GLY A 196 23.47 -7.47 -16.28
N ALA A 197 24.27 -7.31 -15.23
CA ALA A 197 24.95 -8.41 -14.54
C ALA A 197 24.04 -9.09 -13.49
N TYR A 198 23.49 -10.26 -13.84
CA TYR A 198 22.64 -11.05 -12.94
C TYR A 198 23.35 -11.48 -11.64
N GLU A 199 24.64 -11.82 -11.69
CA GLU A 199 25.41 -12.18 -10.49
C GLU A 199 25.46 -11.04 -9.47
N THR A 200 25.56 -9.79 -9.92
CA THR A 200 25.48 -8.61 -9.05
C THR A 200 24.09 -8.48 -8.44
N PHE A 201 23.02 -8.78 -9.19
CA PHE A 201 21.66 -8.83 -8.64
C PHE A 201 21.51 -9.93 -7.57
N ARG A 202 22.13 -11.10 -7.78
CA ARG A 202 22.14 -12.19 -6.79
C ARG A 202 22.84 -11.77 -5.50
N GLN A 203 23.95 -11.04 -5.59
CA GLN A 203 24.59 -10.43 -4.41
C GLN A 203 23.64 -9.47 -3.68
N TYR A 204 22.84 -8.69 -4.43
CA TYR A 204 21.80 -7.83 -3.86
C TYR A 204 20.71 -8.62 -3.15
N SER A 205 20.16 -9.69 -3.76
CA SER A 205 19.08 -10.47 -3.17
C SER A 205 19.55 -11.29 -1.96
N ASP A 206 20.77 -11.84 -2.01
CA ASP A 206 21.43 -12.47 -0.86
C ASP A 206 21.68 -11.46 0.26
N GLY A 207 22.11 -10.25 -0.08
CA GLY A 207 22.27 -9.14 0.86
C GLY A 207 20.94 -8.76 1.54
N MET A 208 19.84 -8.74 0.80
CA MET A 208 18.50 -8.54 1.35
C MET A 208 18.09 -9.68 2.30
N ARG A 209 18.37 -10.94 1.95
CA ARG A 209 18.06 -12.11 2.80
C ARG A 209 18.84 -12.12 4.11
N LYS A 210 20.05 -11.56 4.13
CA LYS A 210 20.91 -11.47 5.33
C LYS A 210 20.51 -10.36 6.30
N LEU A 211 19.59 -9.47 5.93
CA LEU A 211 19.12 -8.42 6.84
C LEU A 211 18.34 -9.02 8.01
N PRO A 212 18.35 -8.36 9.19
CA PRO A 212 17.44 -8.71 10.27
C PRO A 212 15.98 -8.72 9.79
N PRO A 213 15.13 -9.65 10.28
CA PRO A 213 13.72 -9.70 9.90
C PRO A 213 13.01 -8.38 10.20
N ILE A 214 12.37 -7.80 9.17
CA ILE A 214 11.61 -6.54 9.27
C ILE A 214 10.19 -6.66 8.70
N HIS A 215 9.88 -7.75 7.99
CA HIS A 215 8.54 -8.12 7.51
C HIS A 215 8.17 -9.54 7.95
N LEU A 216 6.87 -9.86 7.92
CA LEU A 216 6.37 -11.19 8.29
C LEU A 216 6.96 -12.30 7.41
N ARG A 217 7.08 -12.06 6.09
CA ARG A 217 7.70 -13.01 5.16
C ARG A 217 9.18 -13.30 5.41
N ASP A 218 9.86 -12.48 6.22
CA ASP A 218 11.25 -12.73 6.60
C ASP A 218 11.34 -13.85 7.66
N LEU A 219 10.22 -14.21 8.28
CA LEU A 219 10.10 -15.28 9.28
C LEU A 219 9.69 -16.63 8.66
N LEU A 220 9.47 -16.65 7.35
CA LEU A 220 9.05 -17.82 6.60
C LEU A 220 10.22 -18.43 5.82
N ASP A 221 10.17 -19.71 5.50
CA ASP A 221 11.01 -20.32 4.47
C ASP A 221 10.21 -21.37 3.70
N PHE A 222 10.79 -21.84 2.59
CA PHE A 222 10.14 -22.78 1.71
C PHE A 222 10.32 -24.23 2.16
N LYS A 223 9.25 -25.02 2.00
CA LYS A 223 9.30 -26.48 1.98
C LYS A 223 9.35 -26.95 0.53
N PRO A 224 10.25 -27.89 0.17
CA PRO A 224 10.26 -28.47 -1.16
C PRO A 224 8.90 -29.12 -1.49
N LYS A 225 8.38 -28.86 -2.69
CA LYS A 225 7.20 -29.55 -3.23
C LYS A 225 7.55 -30.98 -3.64
N GLY A 226 8.77 -31.19 -4.12
CA GLY A 226 9.29 -32.48 -4.54
C GLY A 226 10.78 -32.42 -4.83
N LYS A 227 11.28 -33.36 -5.64
CA LYS A 227 12.67 -33.34 -6.11
C LYS A 227 12.89 -32.11 -7.01
N ALA A 228 14.04 -31.46 -6.84
CA ALA A 228 14.44 -30.34 -7.69
C ALA A 228 14.38 -30.73 -9.18
N VAL A 229 13.96 -29.78 -10.01
CA VAL A 229 13.89 -29.93 -11.47
C VAL A 229 14.97 -29.11 -12.13
N ALA A 230 15.40 -29.52 -13.32
CA ALA A 230 16.35 -28.77 -14.10
C ALA A 230 15.72 -27.43 -14.58
N ILE A 231 16.48 -26.34 -14.55
CA ILE A 231 15.97 -24.97 -14.74
C ILE A 231 15.39 -24.75 -16.15
N ASP A 232 15.88 -25.48 -17.13
CA ASP A 232 15.37 -25.57 -18.51
C ASP A 232 13.93 -26.09 -18.59
N LYS A 233 13.48 -26.86 -17.59
CA LYS A 233 12.09 -27.33 -17.48
C LYS A 233 11.16 -26.33 -16.81
N VAL A 234 11.69 -25.27 -16.21
CA VAL A 234 10.90 -24.20 -15.58
C VAL A 234 10.46 -23.19 -16.64
N GLU A 235 9.24 -22.69 -16.50
CA GLU A 235 8.65 -21.69 -17.39
C GLU A 235 9.62 -20.54 -17.71
N SER A 236 9.47 -19.97 -18.91
CA SER A 236 10.40 -18.98 -19.42
C SER A 236 10.31 -17.67 -18.65
N ILE A 237 11.41 -16.91 -18.69
CA ILE A 237 11.45 -15.54 -18.18
C ILE A 237 10.34 -14.69 -18.82
N THR A 238 10.11 -14.85 -20.13
CA THR A 238 9.05 -14.13 -20.86
C THR A 238 7.66 -14.42 -20.30
N SER A 239 7.38 -15.67 -19.91
CA SER A 239 6.10 -16.04 -19.27
C SER A 239 5.94 -15.35 -17.91
N ILE A 240 6.96 -15.45 -17.05
CA ILE A 240 6.94 -14.89 -15.70
C ILE A 240 6.77 -13.38 -15.73
N ARG A 241 7.50 -12.67 -16.62
CA ARG A 241 7.44 -11.21 -16.70
C ARG A 241 6.06 -10.66 -17.02
N LYS A 242 5.20 -11.41 -17.71
CA LYS A 242 3.82 -10.98 -17.98
C LYS A 242 2.98 -10.82 -16.70
N ARG A 243 3.37 -11.48 -15.60
CA ARG A 243 2.74 -11.34 -14.27
C ARG A 243 3.19 -10.08 -13.53
N PHE A 244 4.20 -9.37 -14.04
CA PHE A 244 4.71 -8.16 -13.40
C PHE A 244 3.97 -6.92 -13.84
N VAL A 245 3.80 -6.02 -12.88
CA VAL A 245 3.18 -4.71 -13.07
C VAL A 245 4.07 -3.64 -12.45
N THR A 246 4.31 -2.52 -13.14
CA THR A 246 4.78 -1.31 -12.45
C THR A 246 3.54 -0.57 -11.94
N PRO A 247 3.36 -0.40 -10.61
CA PRO A 247 2.15 0.20 -10.04
C PRO A 247 1.90 1.63 -10.49
N GLY A 248 0.65 2.08 -10.37
CA GLY A 248 0.24 3.44 -10.66
C GLY A 248 0.98 4.48 -9.83
N MET A 249 1.87 5.22 -10.48
CA MET A 249 2.63 6.32 -9.90
C MET A 249 2.44 7.54 -10.79
N SER A 250 1.71 8.54 -10.29
CA SER A 250 1.18 9.59 -11.16
C SER A 250 2.26 10.43 -11.84
N LEU A 251 1.99 10.78 -13.11
CA LEU A 251 2.62 11.92 -13.76
C LEU A 251 2.31 13.19 -12.93
N GLY A 252 3.35 13.85 -12.46
CA GLY A 252 3.27 14.91 -11.45
C GLY A 252 4.02 14.51 -10.18
N ALA A 253 3.71 13.35 -9.60
CA ALA A 253 4.55 12.79 -8.55
C ALA A 253 5.92 12.41 -9.11
N LEU A 254 5.92 11.65 -10.20
CA LEU A 254 7.09 11.36 -11.03
C LEU A 254 7.31 12.44 -12.09
N SER A 255 8.55 12.59 -12.52
CA SER A 255 8.88 13.36 -13.72
C SER A 255 8.28 12.71 -14.98
N PRO A 256 8.03 13.48 -16.05
CA PRO A 256 7.63 12.93 -17.35
C PRO A 256 8.58 11.85 -17.87
N GLU A 257 9.88 12.04 -17.67
CA GLU A 257 10.93 11.12 -18.11
C GLU A 257 10.82 9.77 -17.39
N ALA A 258 10.68 9.78 -16.06
CA ALA A 258 10.55 8.55 -15.27
C ALA A 258 9.24 7.81 -15.56
N HIS A 259 8.13 8.54 -15.71
CA HIS A 259 6.82 7.94 -16.05
C HIS A 259 6.85 7.26 -17.41
N LYS A 260 7.31 7.98 -18.45
CA LYS A 260 7.48 7.45 -19.80
C LYS A 260 8.41 6.24 -19.84
N THR A 261 9.51 6.28 -19.11
CA THR A 261 10.50 5.18 -19.03
C THR A 261 9.88 3.88 -18.54
N LEU A 262 9.02 3.94 -17.51
CA LEU A 262 8.33 2.76 -17.01
C LEU A 262 7.39 2.17 -18.06
N ASN A 263 6.61 3.01 -18.74
CA ASN A 263 5.67 2.55 -19.76
C ASN A 263 6.38 1.84 -20.91
N ILE A 264 7.45 2.45 -21.42
CA ILE A 264 8.27 1.86 -22.47
C ILE A 264 8.85 0.51 -22.01
N ALA A 265 9.46 0.46 -20.82
CA ALA A 265 10.07 -0.76 -20.31
C ALA A 265 9.07 -1.92 -20.21
N MET A 266 7.90 -1.66 -19.63
CA MET A 266 6.88 -2.70 -19.44
C MET A 266 6.27 -3.16 -20.76
N ASN A 267 6.07 -2.23 -21.70
CA ASN A 267 5.59 -2.57 -23.03
C ASN A 267 6.59 -3.41 -23.83
N ARG A 268 7.90 -3.11 -23.75
CA ARG A 268 8.97 -3.91 -24.40
C ARG A 268 8.97 -5.37 -23.97
N ILE A 269 8.60 -5.67 -22.73
CA ILE A 269 8.58 -7.04 -22.19
C ILE A 269 7.19 -7.69 -22.17
N GLY A 270 6.19 -7.05 -22.80
CA GLY A 270 4.82 -7.55 -22.85
C GLY A 270 4.08 -7.50 -21.50
N ALA A 271 4.65 -6.88 -20.48
CA ALA A 271 4.06 -6.68 -19.17
C ALA A 271 3.17 -5.42 -19.14
N LYS A 272 2.75 -4.98 -17.95
CA LYS A 272 1.85 -3.82 -17.78
C LYS A 272 2.48 -2.74 -16.91
N SER A 273 2.31 -1.49 -17.33
CA SER A 273 2.49 -0.32 -16.47
C SER A 273 1.14 0.37 -16.24
N ASP A 274 1.08 1.17 -15.17
CA ASP A 274 -0.11 1.87 -14.73
C ASP A 274 0.13 3.39 -14.69
N SER A 275 -0.79 4.14 -15.29
CA SER A 275 -0.72 5.60 -15.40
C SER A 275 -0.68 6.32 -14.05
N GLY A 276 -1.30 5.73 -13.01
CA GLY A 276 -1.57 6.37 -11.74
C GLY A 276 -2.61 7.49 -11.83
N GLU A 277 -2.83 8.20 -10.72
CA GLU A 277 -3.88 9.21 -10.55
C GLU A 277 -3.67 10.54 -11.30
N GLY A 278 -2.74 10.59 -12.26
CA GLY A 278 -2.25 11.85 -12.84
C GLY A 278 -2.80 12.22 -14.21
N GLY A 279 -3.61 11.36 -14.82
CA GLY A 279 -3.86 11.40 -16.26
C GLY A 279 -2.65 10.92 -17.07
N GLU A 280 -2.79 10.93 -18.39
CA GLU A 280 -1.73 10.60 -19.33
C GLU A 280 -1.82 11.55 -20.53
N ASP A 281 -0.68 11.90 -21.14
CA ASP A 281 -0.69 12.76 -22.32
C ASP A 281 -1.19 11.96 -23.53
N PRO A 282 -2.26 12.40 -24.25
CA PRO A 282 -2.78 11.68 -25.40
C PRO A 282 -1.76 11.44 -26.52
N LYS A 283 -0.70 12.27 -26.59
CA LYS A 283 0.41 12.04 -27.52
C LYS A 283 1.11 10.69 -27.31
N HIS A 284 0.99 10.10 -26.12
CA HIS A 284 1.60 8.81 -25.81
C HIS A 284 0.75 7.61 -26.24
N PHE A 285 -0.50 7.81 -26.70
CA PHE A 285 -1.39 6.71 -27.11
C PHE A 285 -0.96 6.01 -28.41
N HIS A 286 0.00 6.59 -29.12
CA HIS A 286 0.59 6.00 -30.30
C HIS A 286 2.06 5.64 -30.05
N PRO A 287 2.54 4.52 -30.63
CA PRO A 287 3.95 4.19 -30.61
C PRO A 287 4.80 5.29 -31.24
N GLU A 288 6.01 5.46 -30.74
CA GLU A 288 7.01 6.36 -31.28
C GLU A 288 7.63 5.78 -32.56
N ALA A 289 8.32 6.62 -33.34
CA ALA A 289 8.93 6.22 -34.60
C ALA A 289 9.97 5.08 -34.45
N ASN A 290 10.56 4.92 -33.26
CA ASN A 290 11.49 3.84 -32.94
C ASN A 290 10.80 2.53 -32.49
N GLY A 291 9.45 2.50 -32.46
CA GLY A 291 8.64 1.36 -32.01
C GLY A 291 8.37 1.31 -30.50
N ASP A 292 8.95 2.21 -29.70
CA ASP A 292 8.65 2.28 -28.27
C ASP A 292 7.21 2.75 -28.04
N ASN A 293 6.54 2.14 -27.06
CA ASN A 293 5.19 2.53 -26.68
C ASN A 293 5.20 3.20 -25.30
N PRO A 294 5.00 4.52 -25.21
CA PRO A 294 4.96 5.26 -23.96
C PRO A 294 3.60 5.21 -23.25
N SER A 295 2.59 4.52 -23.80
CA SER A 295 1.27 4.43 -23.16
C SER A 295 1.20 3.37 -22.08
N ALA A 296 0.61 3.70 -20.94
CA ALA A 296 0.35 2.72 -19.90
C ALA A 296 -0.79 1.77 -20.28
N LYS A 297 -0.61 0.46 -20.12
CA LYS A 297 -1.67 -0.53 -20.38
C LYS A 297 -2.77 -0.54 -19.32
N ILE A 298 -2.46 -0.07 -18.11
CA ILE A 298 -3.41 0.13 -17.03
C ILE A 298 -3.64 1.63 -16.89
N LYS A 299 -4.90 2.05 -16.84
CA LYS A 299 -5.30 3.44 -16.63
C LYS A 299 -6.08 3.54 -15.33
N GLN A 300 -5.60 4.37 -14.39
CA GLN A 300 -6.24 4.51 -13.10
C GLN A 300 -7.43 5.48 -13.13
N VAL A 301 -8.49 5.13 -12.39
CA VAL A 301 -9.65 5.97 -12.08
C VAL A 301 -9.66 6.15 -10.56
N ALA A 302 -9.32 7.36 -10.10
CA ALA A 302 -9.21 7.71 -8.67
C ALA A 302 -10.18 8.85 -8.31
N SER A 303 -10.36 9.11 -7.02
CA SER A 303 -11.37 10.06 -6.48
C SER A 303 -11.38 11.44 -7.14
N GLY A 304 -10.21 12.00 -7.49
CA GLY A 304 -10.13 13.31 -8.15
C GLY A 304 -10.46 13.32 -9.64
N ARG A 305 -10.63 12.15 -10.28
CA ARG A 305 -10.88 11.99 -11.73
C ARG A 305 -9.95 12.80 -12.64
N PHE A 306 -8.72 13.08 -12.19
CA PHE A 306 -7.76 13.85 -12.95
C PHE A 306 -7.38 13.13 -14.26
N GLY A 307 -7.59 13.82 -15.38
CA GLY A 307 -7.27 13.32 -16.71
C GLY A 307 -8.14 12.12 -17.15
N VAL A 308 -9.27 11.86 -16.48
CA VAL A 308 -10.20 10.79 -16.86
C VAL A 308 -11.11 11.33 -17.97
N THR A 309 -10.85 10.91 -19.20
CA THR A 309 -11.62 11.27 -20.40
C THR A 309 -12.06 10.01 -21.15
N ALA A 310 -13.04 10.10 -22.05
CA ALA A 310 -13.47 8.97 -22.87
C ALA A 310 -12.30 8.35 -23.67
N GLU A 311 -11.43 9.19 -24.22
CA GLU A 311 -10.22 8.76 -24.95
C GLU A 311 -9.21 8.06 -24.02
N TYR A 312 -8.96 8.61 -22.83
CA TYR A 312 -8.09 7.99 -21.82
C TYR A 312 -8.58 6.61 -21.40
N LEU A 313 -9.89 6.48 -21.15
CA LEU A 313 -10.53 5.22 -20.75
C LEU A 313 -10.46 4.16 -21.86
N ASN A 314 -10.49 4.56 -23.12
CA ASN A 314 -10.40 3.66 -24.28
C ASN A 314 -8.96 3.27 -24.65
N ASN A 315 -7.94 4.04 -24.25
CA ASN A 315 -6.53 3.76 -24.57
C ASN A 315 -5.84 2.87 -23.52
N CYS A 316 -6.43 1.72 -23.21
CA CYS A 316 -5.85 0.76 -22.28
C CYS A 316 -6.38 -0.67 -22.45
N LYS A 317 -5.79 -1.59 -21.70
CA LYS A 317 -6.26 -2.98 -21.57
C LYS A 317 -6.85 -3.29 -20.20
N GLU A 318 -6.67 -2.40 -19.24
CA GLU A 318 -7.18 -2.56 -17.88
C GLU A 318 -7.43 -1.18 -17.24
N LEU A 319 -8.54 -1.03 -16.54
CA LEU A 319 -8.94 0.15 -15.79
C LEU A 319 -8.84 -0.14 -14.30
N GLU A 320 -8.06 0.63 -13.55
CA GLU A 320 -7.89 0.43 -12.11
C GLU A 320 -8.71 1.45 -11.30
N ILE A 321 -9.77 0.99 -10.63
CA ILE A 321 -10.48 1.77 -9.62
C ILE A 321 -9.63 1.80 -8.35
N LYS A 322 -9.10 2.98 -8.04
CA LYS A 322 -8.21 3.18 -6.89
C LYS A 322 -8.98 3.58 -5.63
N ILE A 323 -9.51 2.60 -4.91
CA ILE A 323 -10.17 2.83 -3.62
C ILE A 323 -9.18 3.37 -2.59
N ALA A 324 -7.99 2.78 -2.50
CA ALA A 324 -6.98 3.20 -1.53
C ALA A 324 -5.55 2.85 -1.96
N GLN A 325 -4.56 3.34 -1.22
CA GLN A 325 -3.15 2.95 -1.35
C GLN A 325 -2.52 2.73 0.03
N GLY A 326 -1.58 1.78 0.14
CA GLY A 326 -1.02 1.37 1.44
C GLY A 326 -0.33 2.47 2.24
N ALA A 327 0.24 3.48 1.58
CA ALA A 327 0.94 4.59 2.26
C ALA A 327 0.01 5.63 2.92
N LYS A 328 -1.28 5.62 2.57
CA LYS A 328 -2.32 6.51 3.12
C LYS A 328 -3.73 5.97 2.88
N PRO A 329 -4.10 4.85 3.52
CA PRO A 329 -5.47 4.37 3.47
C PRO A 329 -6.43 5.37 4.13
N GLY A 330 -7.63 5.49 3.57
CA GLY A 330 -8.67 6.43 4.03
C GLY A 330 -8.41 7.90 3.67
N GLU A 331 -7.48 8.17 2.73
CA GLU A 331 -7.15 9.52 2.26
C GLU A 331 -6.95 9.57 0.74
N GLY A 332 -7.04 10.77 0.17
CA GLY A 332 -6.85 11.01 -1.26
C GLY A 332 -5.39 11.23 -1.69
N GLY A 333 -5.22 11.30 -3.02
CA GLY A 333 -4.00 11.78 -3.69
C GLY A 333 -3.56 13.16 -3.21
N GLN A 334 -2.25 13.42 -3.25
CA GLN A 334 -1.69 14.72 -2.87
C GLN A 334 -0.58 15.08 -3.82
N LEU A 335 -0.69 16.26 -4.45
CA LEU A 335 0.34 16.86 -5.27
C LEU A 335 0.55 18.31 -4.82
N PRO A 336 1.71 18.65 -4.23
CA PRO A 336 2.04 20.01 -3.84
C PRO A 336 1.93 20.99 -5.02
N GLY A 337 1.43 22.20 -4.77
CA GLY A 337 1.12 23.18 -5.83
C GLY A 337 2.30 23.54 -6.73
N PHE A 338 3.51 23.63 -6.17
CA PHE A 338 4.73 23.87 -6.94
C PHE A 338 5.15 22.70 -7.87
N LYS A 339 4.49 21.55 -7.80
CA LYS A 339 4.61 20.44 -8.78
C LYS A 339 3.47 20.44 -9.80
N VAL A 340 2.51 21.34 -9.68
CA VAL A 340 1.41 21.51 -10.63
C VAL A 340 1.84 22.53 -11.68
N THR A 341 2.78 22.10 -12.52
CA THR A 341 3.23 22.89 -13.68
C THR A 341 2.12 23.06 -14.70
N GLU A 342 2.28 23.94 -15.69
CA GLU A 342 1.29 24.13 -16.76
C GLU A 342 0.94 22.82 -17.49
N MET A 343 1.93 21.97 -17.74
CA MET A 343 1.71 20.65 -18.35
C MET A 343 0.84 19.77 -17.45
N ILE A 344 1.14 19.70 -16.15
CA ILE A 344 0.36 18.91 -15.20
C ILE A 344 -1.06 19.48 -15.06
N ALA A 345 -1.18 20.80 -14.94
CA ALA A 345 -2.45 21.50 -14.85
C ALA A 345 -3.33 21.22 -16.08
N ARG A 346 -2.77 21.30 -17.28
CA ARG A 346 -3.46 20.97 -18.54
C ARG A 346 -3.98 19.54 -18.55
N LEU A 347 -3.12 18.56 -18.24
CA LEU A 347 -3.51 17.13 -18.24
C LEU A 347 -4.57 16.81 -17.19
N ARG A 348 -4.61 17.57 -16.10
CA ARG A 348 -5.55 17.36 -15.00
C ARG A 348 -6.77 18.28 -15.04
N HIS A 349 -6.89 19.14 -16.05
CA HIS A 349 -7.91 20.20 -16.11
C HIS A 349 -7.96 21.03 -14.82
N ALA A 350 -6.79 21.37 -14.30
CA ALA A 350 -6.60 22.07 -13.03
C ALA A 350 -5.92 23.43 -13.23
N THR A 351 -5.83 24.22 -12.16
CA THR A 351 -5.14 25.52 -12.17
C THR A 351 -3.64 25.34 -11.91
N PRO A 352 -2.75 25.91 -12.74
CA PRO A 352 -1.30 25.90 -12.49
C PRO A 352 -0.93 26.45 -11.12
N GLY A 353 0.04 25.82 -10.45
CA GLY A 353 0.55 26.23 -9.13
C GLY A 353 -0.35 25.91 -7.94
N VAL A 354 -1.60 25.52 -8.16
CA VAL A 354 -2.58 25.22 -7.10
C VAL A 354 -2.40 23.79 -6.61
N MET A 355 -2.36 23.60 -5.29
CA MET A 355 -2.21 22.27 -4.69
C MET A 355 -3.41 21.39 -4.99
N LEU A 356 -3.16 20.15 -5.39
CA LEU A 356 -4.20 19.15 -5.64
C LEU A 356 -4.25 18.16 -4.48
N ILE A 357 -5.26 18.31 -3.63
CA ILE A 357 -5.62 17.31 -2.62
C ILE A 357 -6.92 16.67 -3.11
N SER A 358 -6.85 15.40 -3.50
CA SER A 358 -8.05 14.69 -3.94
C SER A 358 -8.98 14.44 -2.76
N PRO A 359 -10.30 14.40 -2.97
CA PRO A 359 -11.24 13.91 -1.97
C PRO A 359 -10.82 12.52 -1.47
N PRO A 360 -10.96 12.22 -0.16
CA PRO A 360 -10.71 10.87 0.34
C PRO A 360 -11.60 9.79 -0.32
N PRO A 361 -12.94 9.96 -0.42
CA PRO A 361 -13.78 8.98 -1.10
C PRO A 361 -13.89 9.28 -2.60
N HIS A 362 -14.25 8.25 -3.36
CA HIS A 362 -14.91 8.44 -4.64
C HIS A 362 -16.34 8.95 -4.37
N HIS A 363 -16.73 10.08 -4.96
CA HIS A 363 -18.06 10.65 -4.71
C HIS A 363 -19.21 9.88 -5.38
N ASP A 364 -18.87 8.93 -6.23
CA ASP A 364 -19.74 7.97 -6.91
C ASP A 364 -19.56 6.54 -6.36
N ILE A 365 -18.92 6.37 -5.18
CA ILE A 365 -18.81 5.09 -4.49
C ILE A 365 -19.02 5.30 -2.99
N TYR A 366 -20.25 5.13 -2.51
CA TYR A 366 -20.56 5.16 -1.07
C TYR A 366 -20.93 3.79 -0.51
N SER A 367 -21.10 2.81 -1.38
CA SER A 367 -21.53 1.45 -1.06
C SER A 367 -20.97 0.44 -2.07
N ILE A 368 -21.25 -0.85 -1.88
CA ILE A 368 -20.76 -1.90 -2.77
C ILE A 368 -21.54 -1.92 -4.10
N GLU A 369 -22.80 -1.53 -4.07
CA GLU A 369 -23.66 -1.36 -5.23
C GLU A 369 -23.21 -0.17 -6.10
N ASP A 370 -22.74 0.92 -5.50
CA ASP A 370 -22.16 2.04 -6.24
C ASP A 370 -20.84 1.64 -6.92
N LEU A 371 -20.01 0.83 -6.23
CA LEU A 371 -18.81 0.27 -6.87
C LEU A 371 -19.19 -0.63 -8.06
N ALA A 372 -20.24 -1.43 -7.93
CA ALA A 372 -20.74 -2.25 -9.02
C ALA A 372 -21.22 -1.40 -10.21
N GLN A 373 -21.84 -0.25 -9.93
CA GLN A 373 -22.23 0.71 -10.96
C GLN A 373 -20.99 1.29 -11.66
N LEU A 374 -19.97 1.75 -10.94
CA LEU A 374 -18.77 2.25 -11.59
C LEU A 374 -18.05 1.16 -12.41
N ILE A 375 -18.00 -0.08 -11.92
CA ILE A 375 -17.46 -1.21 -12.70
C ILE A 375 -18.28 -1.39 -13.99
N TYR A 376 -19.60 -1.27 -13.91
CA TYR A 376 -20.48 -1.33 -15.07
C TYR A 376 -20.15 -0.20 -16.06
N ASP A 377 -20.06 1.05 -15.61
CA ASP A 377 -19.80 2.20 -16.45
C ASP A 377 -18.47 2.11 -17.20
N LEU A 378 -17.40 1.73 -16.48
CA LEU A 378 -16.07 1.51 -17.07
C LEU A 378 -16.07 0.40 -18.12
N LYS A 379 -16.93 -0.60 -17.94
CA LYS A 379 -17.10 -1.73 -18.83
C LYS A 379 -17.95 -1.43 -20.05
N GLN A 380 -18.81 -0.42 -19.98
CA GLN A 380 -19.61 0.08 -21.11
C GLN A 380 -18.77 1.00 -22.00
N ILE A 381 -18.03 1.95 -21.41
CA ILE A 381 -17.20 2.89 -22.19
C ILE A 381 -15.99 2.21 -22.85
N ASN A 382 -15.48 1.12 -22.27
CA ASN A 382 -14.42 0.30 -22.86
C ASN A 382 -14.80 -1.19 -22.82
N PRO A 383 -15.28 -1.76 -23.95
CA PRO A 383 -15.75 -3.15 -24.00
C PRO A 383 -14.63 -4.20 -23.94
N GLU A 384 -13.36 -3.79 -24.11
CA GLU A 384 -12.22 -4.71 -24.06
C GLU A 384 -11.52 -4.75 -22.69
N ALA A 385 -11.55 -3.65 -21.94
CA ALA A 385 -10.75 -3.51 -20.74
C ALA A 385 -11.25 -4.37 -19.57
N LYS A 386 -10.29 -5.00 -18.88
CA LYS A 386 -10.52 -5.54 -17.53
C LYS A 386 -10.66 -4.41 -16.53
N VAL A 387 -11.39 -4.64 -15.44
CA VAL A 387 -11.49 -3.70 -14.31
C VAL A 387 -10.78 -4.28 -13.09
N CYS A 388 -9.79 -3.55 -12.60
CA CYS A 388 -9.07 -3.80 -11.36
C CYS A 388 -9.64 -2.93 -10.24
N VAL A 389 -9.78 -3.48 -9.03
CA VAL A 389 -10.08 -2.71 -7.83
C VAL A 389 -8.90 -2.78 -6.88
N LYS A 390 -8.27 -1.64 -6.62
CA LYS A 390 -7.13 -1.52 -5.71
C LYS A 390 -7.59 -1.25 -4.29
N LEU A 391 -7.44 -2.27 -3.45
CA LEU A 391 -7.69 -2.26 -2.01
C LEU A 391 -6.36 -2.20 -1.24
N VAL A 392 -6.46 -1.95 0.07
CA VAL A 392 -5.31 -2.03 1.00
C VAL A 392 -5.57 -3.16 1.99
N ALA A 393 -4.52 -3.90 2.34
CA ALA A 393 -4.57 -4.90 3.37
C ALA A 393 -5.05 -4.30 4.71
N ALA A 394 -6.13 -4.87 5.23
CA ALA A 394 -6.75 -4.61 6.54
C ALA A 394 -7.53 -5.88 6.93
N SER A 395 -7.81 -6.14 8.22
CA SER A 395 -8.80 -7.19 8.55
C SER A 395 -10.16 -6.85 7.94
N GLY A 396 -10.85 -7.86 7.44
CA GLY A 396 -12.14 -7.70 6.76
C GLY A 396 -11.99 -7.47 5.25
N VAL A 397 -10.77 -7.28 4.74
CA VAL A 397 -10.54 -7.10 3.30
C VAL A 397 -10.99 -8.32 2.49
N GLY A 398 -10.99 -9.52 3.06
CA GLY A 398 -11.49 -10.71 2.36
C GLY A 398 -12.99 -10.65 2.11
N THR A 399 -13.75 -10.11 3.06
CA THR A 399 -15.21 -9.89 2.89
C THR A 399 -15.47 -8.86 1.80
N ILE A 400 -14.70 -7.76 1.80
CA ILE A 400 -14.77 -6.73 0.76
C ILE A 400 -14.42 -7.33 -0.61
N ALA A 401 -13.36 -8.14 -0.68
CA ALA A 401 -12.94 -8.81 -1.91
C ALA A 401 -14.05 -9.71 -2.50
N ALA A 402 -14.80 -10.42 -1.66
CA ALA A 402 -15.96 -11.20 -2.11
C ALA A 402 -17.06 -10.32 -2.70
N GLY A 403 -17.35 -9.16 -2.08
CA GLY A 403 -18.26 -8.15 -2.63
C GLY A 403 -17.79 -7.62 -3.99
N VAL A 404 -16.51 -7.27 -4.10
CA VAL A 404 -15.86 -6.77 -5.33
C VAL A 404 -15.94 -7.80 -6.46
N ALA A 405 -15.71 -9.09 -6.16
CA ALA A 405 -15.86 -10.15 -7.14
C ALA A 405 -17.33 -10.30 -7.63
N LYS A 406 -18.31 -10.21 -6.72
CA LYS A 406 -19.74 -10.21 -7.07
C LYS A 406 -20.14 -8.99 -7.92
N ALA A 407 -19.49 -7.85 -7.68
CA ALA A 407 -19.62 -6.62 -8.45
C ALA A 407 -18.96 -6.66 -9.84
N LYS A 408 -18.51 -7.84 -10.30
CA LYS A 408 -17.95 -8.09 -11.63
C LYS A 408 -16.57 -7.47 -11.89
N ALA A 409 -15.78 -7.18 -10.85
CA ALA A 409 -14.36 -6.87 -11.04
C ALA A 409 -13.62 -8.07 -11.66
N ASP A 410 -12.54 -7.81 -12.40
CA ASP A 410 -11.71 -8.84 -13.04
C ASP A 410 -10.41 -9.07 -12.27
N VAL A 411 -9.90 -8.02 -11.63
CA VAL A 411 -8.67 -8.05 -10.83
C VAL A 411 -8.93 -7.41 -9.47
N ILE A 412 -8.40 -7.99 -8.41
CA ILE A 412 -8.38 -7.39 -7.08
C ILE A 412 -6.92 -7.23 -6.67
N LEU A 413 -6.51 -5.99 -6.44
CA LEU A 413 -5.17 -5.68 -5.94
C LEU A 413 -5.22 -5.47 -4.43
N ILE A 414 -4.47 -6.29 -3.68
CA ILE A 414 -4.25 -6.09 -2.24
C ILE A 414 -2.89 -5.42 -2.03
N ALA A 415 -2.91 -4.13 -1.72
CA ALA A 415 -1.71 -3.33 -1.44
C ALA A 415 -1.30 -3.41 0.05
N GLY A 416 -0.01 -3.62 0.32
CA GLY A 416 0.54 -3.60 1.67
C GLY A 416 0.81 -2.19 2.21
N HIS A 417 0.78 -2.03 3.54
CA HIS A 417 1.07 -0.77 4.26
C HIS A 417 2.40 -0.10 3.89
N ASN A 418 3.39 -0.91 3.50
CA ASN A 418 4.74 -0.50 3.14
C ASN A 418 4.87 -0.06 1.67
N GLY A 419 3.75 0.20 0.99
CA GLY A 419 3.72 0.81 -0.34
C GLY A 419 4.36 2.21 -0.37
N GLY A 420 4.89 2.61 -1.53
CA GLY A 420 5.49 3.93 -1.74
C GLY A 420 4.44 5.05 -1.89
N THR A 421 4.89 6.31 -1.74
CA THR A 421 4.10 7.50 -2.06
C THR A 421 5.01 8.68 -2.38
N GLY A 422 4.58 9.54 -3.31
CA GLY A 422 5.25 10.81 -3.58
C GLY A 422 4.99 11.88 -2.51
N ALA A 423 3.83 11.84 -1.84
CA ALA A 423 3.45 12.74 -0.76
C ALA A 423 2.35 12.13 0.13
N SER A 424 2.58 12.11 1.44
CA SER A 424 1.63 11.61 2.45
C SER A 424 2.02 12.11 3.85
N PRO A 425 1.06 12.29 4.77
CA PRO A 425 1.38 12.45 6.19
C PRO A 425 2.20 11.28 6.73
N GLN A 426 3.17 11.59 7.60
CA GLN A 426 4.02 10.56 8.21
C GLN A 426 3.22 9.60 9.11
N THR A 427 2.18 10.10 9.77
CA THR A 427 1.28 9.27 10.58
C THR A 427 0.62 8.18 9.75
N SER A 428 0.20 8.48 8.53
CA SER A 428 -0.44 7.50 7.65
C SER A 428 0.56 6.49 7.11
N ILE A 429 1.77 6.92 6.74
CA ILE A 429 2.87 6.03 6.32
C ILE A 429 3.24 5.03 7.42
N LYS A 430 3.15 5.43 8.70
CA LYS A 430 3.62 4.63 9.83
C LYS A 430 2.54 3.81 10.53
N TYR A 431 1.30 4.27 10.51
CA TYR A 431 0.25 3.74 11.39
C TYR A 431 -1.03 3.29 10.66
N ALA A 432 -1.09 3.35 9.33
CA ALA A 432 -2.28 2.96 8.58
C ALA A 432 -1.98 1.84 7.57
N GLY A 433 -2.90 0.88 7.49
CA GLY A 433 -2.77 -0.33 6.67
C GLY A 433 -2.02 -1.47 7.38
N LEU A 434 -2.07 -2.65 6.79
CA LEU A 434 -1.40 -3.87 7.28
C LEU A 434 -0.38 -4.44 6.30
N PRO A 435 0.46 -5.40 6.74
CA PRO A 435 1.24 -6.23 5.85
C PRO A 435 0.37 -6.89 4.77
N TRP A 436 0.83 -6.90 3.52
CA TRP A 436 0.09 -7.54 2.43
C TRP A 436 -0.02 -9.04 2.67
N GLU A 437 0.93 -9.66 3.36
CA GLU A 437 0.90 -11.08 3.68
C GLU A 437 -0.40 -11.46 4.42
N MET A 438 -0.90 -10.57 5.30
CA MET A 438 -2.16 -10.79 6.03
C MET A 438 -3.40 -10.55 5.16
N GLY A 439 -3.43 -9.43 4.42
CA GLY A 439 -4.59 -9.09 3.60
C GLY A 439 -4.75 -9.98 2.37
N LEU A 440 -3.64 -10.38 1.75
CA LEU A 440 -3.63 -11.23 0.56
C LEU A 440 -4.15 -12.64 0.90
N THR A 441 -3.64 -13.22 1.99
CA THR A 441 -4.08 -14.55 2.45
C THR A 441 -5.56 -14.53 2.85
N GLU A 442 -6.01 -13.50 3.54
CA GLU A 442 -7.44 -13.33 3.85
C GLU A 442 -8.31 -13.23 2.60
N ALA A 443 -7.91 -12.40 1.61
CA ALA A 443 -8.63 -12.28 0.35
C ALA A 443 -8.69 -13.61 -0.41
N HIS A 444 -7.56 -14.31 -0.51
CA HIS A 444 -7.48 -15.63 -1.12
C HIS A 444 -8.42 -16.63 -0.44
N GLN A 445 -8.31 -16.76 0.88
CA GLN A 445 -9.10 -17.71 1.69
C GLN A 445 -10.60 -17.41 1.60
N VAL A 446 -11.02 -16.15 1.76
CA VAL A 446 -12.45 -15.79 1.75
C VAL A 446 -13.05 -15.95 0.35
N LEU A 447 -12.33 -15.58 -0.71
CA LEU A 447 -12.79 -15.82 -2.08
C LEU A 447 -12.94 -17.32 -2.38
N ALA A 448 -12.01 -18.14 -1.91
CA ALA A 448 -12.03 -19.59 -2.08
C ALA A 448 -13.23 -20.19 -1.35
N LEU A 449 -13.44 -19.83 -0.08
CA LEU A 449 -14.58 -20.28 0.74
C LEU A 449 -15.95 -19.90 0.15
N ASN A 450 -16.00 -18.88 -0.71
CA ASN A 450 -17.25 -18.42 -1.35
C ASN A 450 -17.39 -18.90 -2.81
N ASN A 451 -16.49 -19.73 -3.34
CA ASN A 451 -16.47 -20.13 -4.76
C ASN A 451 -16.45 -18.91 -5.73
N LEU A 452 -15.66 -17.90 -5.38
CA LEU A 452 -15.47 -16.67 -6.16
C LEU A 452 -14.02 -16.49 -6.64
N ARG A 453 -13.10 -17.34 -6.17
CA ARG A 453 -11.66 -17.17 -6.35
C ARG A 453 -11.19 -17.35 -7.79
N ASP A 454 -11.86 -18.20 -8.56
CA ASP A 454 -11.65 -18.42 -9.99
C ASP A 454 -12.02 -17.20 -10.85
N ARG A 455 -13.02 -16.42 -10.42
CA ARG A 455 -13.58 -15.27 -11.17
C ARG A 455 -12.67 -14.06 -11.26
N VAL A 456 -11.66 -13.96 -10.40
CA VAL A 456 -10.79 -12.79 -10.29
C VAL A 456 -9.32 -13.18 -10.32
N THR A 457 -8.50 -12.30 -10.86
CA THR A 457 -7.05 -12.34 -10.68
C THR A 457 -6.69 -11.62 -9.38
N LEU A 458 -5.94 -12.25 -8.47
CA LEU A 458 -5.39 -11.56 -7.31
C LEU A 458 -4.03 -10.94 -7.64
N ARG A 459 -3.89 -9.63 -7.46
CA ARG A 459 -2.64 -8.90 -7.57
C ARG A 459 -2.19 -8.45 -6.18
N THR A 460 -0.88 -8.36 -5.94
CA THR A 460 -0.37 -7.73 -4.72
C THR A 460 0.81 -6.79 -5.00
N ASP A 461 0.92 -5.75 -4.20
CA ASP A 461 2.08 -4.84 -4.14
C ASP A 461 2.41 -4.49 -2.69
N GLY A 462 3.58 -3.91 -2.43
CA GLY A 462 4.01 -3.53 -1.08
C GLY A 462 5.43 -3.99 -0.73
N GLY A 463 6.43 -3.29 -1.28
CA GLY A 463 7.82 -3.59 -0.98
C GLY A 463 8.31 -4.96 -1.49
N LEU A 464 7.77 -5.44 -2.61
CA LEU A 464 8.29 -6.58 -3.36
C LEU A 464 9.59 -6.17 -4.05
N ARG A 465 10.67 -6.93 -3.81
CA ARG A 465 12.05 -6.51 -4.11
C ARG A 465 12.91 -7.61 -4.73
N THR A 466 12.51 -8.87 -4.56
CA THR A 466 13.28 -10.06 -4.93
C THR A 466 12.35 -11.14 -5.49
N GLY A 467 12.90 -12.12 -6.20
CA GLY A 467 12.18 -13.31 -6.64
C GLY A 467 11.59 -14.10 -5.47
N ARG A 468 12.28 -14.13 -4.32
CA ARG A 468 11.75 -14.74 -3.08
C ARG A 468 10.45 -14.08 -2.62
N ASP A 469 10.37 -12.75 -2.62
CA ASP A 469 9.14 -12.04 -2.26
C ASP A 469 7.98 -12.46 -3.17
N ILE A 470 8.25 -12.62 -4.47
CA ILE A 470 7.25 -13.02 -5.47
C ILE A 470 6.77 -14.45 -5.24
N VAL A 471 7.68 -15.40 -5.01
CA VAL A 471 7.32 -16.80 -4.74
C VAL A 471 6.48 -16.93 -3.47
N ILE A 472 6.80 -16.17 -2.41
CA ILE A 472 5.96 -16.14 -1.19
C ILE A 472 4.58 -15.55 -1.49
N ALA A 473 4.51 -14.43 -2.21
CA ALA A 473 3.24 -13.85 -2.63
C ALA A 473 2.40 -14.83 -3.47
N ALA A 474 3.04 -15.59 -4.36
CA ALA A 474 2.40 -16.64 -5.15
C ALA A 474 1.78 -17.71 -4.24
N MET A 475 2.58 -18.28 -3.33
CA MET A 475 2.11 -19.29 -2.36
C MET A 475 0.99 -18.78 -1.45
N MET A 476 0.94 -17.47 -1.19
CA MET A 476 -0.13 -16.80 -0.44
C MET A 476 -1.37 -16.47 -1.29
N GLY A 477 -1.35 -16.76 -2.60
CA GLY A 477 -2.51 -16.70 -3.49
C GLY A 477 -2.47 -15.61 -4.56
N ALA A 478 -1.42 -14.78 -4.65
CA ALA A 478 -1.30 -13.79 -5.71
C ALA A 478 -0.92 -14.42 -7.06
N GLU A 479 -1.40 -13.81 -8.14
CA GLU A 479 -1.15 -14.22 -9.52
C GLU A 479 -0.33 -13.18 -10.29
N GLU A 480 -0.41 -11.91 -9.87
CA GLU A 480 0.31 -10.78 -10.44
C GLU A 480 0.98 -9.92 -9.35
N TYR A 481 2.07 -9.24 -9.69
CA TYR A 481 2.96 -8.63 -8.71
C TYR A 481 3.38 -7.22 -9.10
N GLY A 482 3.04 -6.25 -8.24
CA GLY A 482 3.35 -4.84 -8.41
C GLY A 482 4.73 -4.48 -7.83
N ILE A 483 5.65 -4.02 -8.68
CA ILE A 483 7.01 -3.61 -8.31
C ILE A 483 7.22 -2.13 -8.65
N GLY A 484 6.99 -1.26 -7.67
CA GLY A 484 7.12 0.20 -7.82
C GLY A 484 8.49 0.72 -7.41
N THR A 485 8.78 0.73 -6.11
CA THR A 485 9.99 1.37 -5.56
C THR A 485 11.29 0.78 -6.09
N ALA A 486 11.38 -0.54 -6.27
CA ALA A 486 12.59 -1.16 -6.84
C ALA A 486 12.83 -0.70 -8.29
N SER A 487 11.76 -0.54 -9.08
CA SER A 487 11.82 0.02 -10.44
C SER A 487 12.25 1.48 -10.44
N LEU A 488 11.78 2.29 -9.48
CA LEU A 488 12.29 3.66 -9.30
C LEU A 488 13.78 3.70 -8.91
N ILE A 489 14.24 2.74 -8.10
CA ILE A 489 15.66 2.61 -7.72
C ILE A 489 16.50 2.22 -8.93
N ALA A 490 16.05 1.26 -9.75
CA ALA A 490 16.70 0.89 -10.99
C ALA A 490 16.83 2.07 -11.97
N MET A 491 15.88 3.01 -11.95
CA MET A 491 15.95 4.26 -12.72
C MET A 491 16.81 5.36 -12.06
N GLY A 492 17.35 5.14 -10.86
CA GLY A 492 18.29 6.06 -10.21
C GLY A 492 17.85 6.60 -8.84
N CYS A 493 16.67 6.24 -8.32
CA CYS A 493 16.26 6.69 -6.97
C CYS A 493 17.25 6.23 -5.88
N ILE A 494 17.75 7.18 -5.08
CA ILE A 494 18.69 6.93 -3.97
C ILE A 494 18.02 6.98 -2.58
N MET A 495 16.69 6.90 -2.53
CA MET A 495 15.88 6.83 -1.30
C MET A 495 16.08 7.99 -0.31
N VAL A 496 16.33 9.22 -0.80
CA VAL A 496 16.55 10.40 0.04
C VAL A 496 15.28 10.95 0.71
N ARG A 497 14.09 10.51 0.25
CA ARG A 497 12.74 10.84 0.79
C ARG A 497 12.37 12.34 0.71
N GLN A 498 12.60 12.95 -0.45
CA GLN A 498 12.27 14.35 -0.76
C GLN A 498 11.30 14.48 -1.95
N CYS A 499 10.55 13.41 -2.25
CA CYS A 499 9.67 13.33 -3.42
C CYS A 499 8.60 14.44 -3.44
N GLN A 500 8.09 14.79 -2.26
CA GLN A 500 7.12 15.86 -2.03
C GLN A 500 7.72 17.25 -2.20
N SER A 501 9.04 17.41 -2.07
CA SER A 501 9.70 18.72 -2.01
C SER A 501 10.07 19.30 -3.37
N ASN A 502 9.82 18.56 -4.46
CA ASN A 502 10.27 18.89 -5.82
C ASN A 502 11.79 18.98 -5.99
N THR A 503 12.57 18.58 -4.99
CA THR A 503 14.04 18.67 -4.96
C THR A 503 14.72 17.33 -5.20
N CYS A 504 14.11 16.46 -6.01
CA CYS A 504 14.68 15.14 -6.30
C CYS A 504 16.06 15.29 -6.97
N PRO A 505 17.15 14.77 -6.36
CA PRO A 505 18.50 15.03 -6.85
C PRO A 505 18.84 14.32 -8.17
N VAL A 506 18.02 13.35 -8.55
CA VAL A 506 18.24 12.41 -9.67
C VAL A 506 17.12 12.48 -10.72
N GLY A 507 16.32 13.55 -10.71
CA GLY A 507 15.30 13.77 -11.74
C GLY A 507 14.11 12.81 -11.77
N VAL A 508 13.93 11.95 -10.75
CA VAL A 508 12.84 10.93 -10.72
C VAL A 508 11.51 11.52 -10.24
N CYS A 509 11.48 12.23 -9.10
CA CYS A 509 10.25 12.71 -8.46
C CYS A 509 10.20 14.25 -8.41
N THR A 510 10.41 14.92 -9.54
CA THR A 510 10.45 16.38 -9.64
C THR A 510 9.90 16.86 -10.97
N GLN A 511 9.31 18.06 -10.96
CA GLN A 511 8.87 18.79 -12.14
C GLN A 511 9.82 19.94 -12.50
N ASP A 512 10.82 20.21 -11.66
CA ASP A 512 11.86 21.21 -11.93
C ASP A 512 12.70 20.78 -13.14
N PRO A 513 12.78 21.59 -14.21
CA PRO A 513 13.53 21.24 -15.42
C PRO A 513 15.03 20.99 -15.19
N ALA A 514 15.69 21.78 -14.33
CA ALA A 514 17.12 21.64 -14.05
C ALA A 514 17.42 20.35 -13.27
N LEU A 515 16.50 19.91 -12.41
CA LEU A 515 16.61 18.63 -11.72
C LEU A 515 16.20 17.45 -12.61
N ARG A 516 15.21 17.62 -13.49
CA ARG A 516 14.83 16.61 -14.50
C ARG A 516 15.97 16.31 -15.48
N ALA A 517 16.76 17.31 -15.84
CA ALA A 517 17.96 17.14 -16.66
C ALA A 517 19.01 16.18 -16.04
N LYS A 518 18.91 15.87 -14.74
CA LYS A 518 19.76 14.91 -14.04
C LYS A 518 19.25 13.48 -14.09
N PHE A 519 18.11 13.22 -14.74
CA PHE A 519 17.54 11.88 -14.86
C PHE A 519 18.39 11.03 -15.80
N THR A 520 18.85 9.88 -15.30
CA THR A 520 19.70 8.91 -16.04
C THR A 520 19.07 7.52 -16.10
N GLY A 521 17.78 7.41 -15.78
CA GLY A 521 17.03 6.16 -15.92
C GLY A 521 16.81 5.81 -17.38
N SER A 522 16.73 4.52 -17.68
CA SER A 522 16.41 4.02 -19.02
C SER A 522 15.47 2.83 -18.94
N ALA A 523 14.77 2.55 -20.04
CA ALA A 523 13.88 1.40 -20.11
C ALA A 523 14.64 0.09 -19.93
N ASP A 524 15.88 0.01 -20.44
CA ASP A 524 16.73 -1.18 -20.32
C ASP A 524 17.08 -1.51 -18.87
N LYS A 525 17.35 -0.51 -18.02
CA LYS A 525 17.60 -0.72 -16.58
C LYS A 525 16.39 -1.34 -15.89
N VAL A 526 15.18 -0.89 -16.25
CA VAL A 526 13.93 -1.43 -15.71
C VAL A 526 13.68 -2.84 -16.25
N VAL A 527 13.90 -3.07 -17.55
CA VAL A 527 13.83 -4.41 -18.17
C VAL A 527 14.80 -5.37 -17.48
N ASN A 528 16.03 -4.96 -17.19
CA ASN A 528 17.02 -5.74 -16.46
C ASN A 528 16.52 -6.13 -15.06
N LEU A 529 15.95 -5.20 -14.29
CA LEU A 529 15.36 -5.51 -12.99
C LEU A 529 14.34 -6.66 -13.07
N PHE A 530 13.36 -6.55 -13.97
CA PHE A 530 12.33 -7.58 -14.16
C PHE A 530 12.91 -8.87 -14.74
N THR A 531 13.99 -8.79 -15.52
CA THR A 531 14.77 -9.94 -16.00
C THR A 531 15.34 -10.73 -14.84
N PHE A 532 16.03 -10.05 -13.93
CA PHE A 532 16.73 -10.68 -12.83
C PHE A 532 15.76 -11.30 -11.83
N ILE A 533 14.68 -10.59 -11.48
CA ILE A 533 13.64 -11.12 -10.59
C ILE A 533 13.00 -12.36 -11.21
N ALA A 534 12.69 -12.34 -12.51
CA ALA A 534 12.15 -13.53 -13.19
C ALA A 534 13.13 -14.70 -13.19
N GLN A 535 14.42 -14.46 -13.42
CA GLN A 535 15.44 -15.51 -13.36
C GLN A 535 15.58 -16.10 -11.95
N GLU A 536 15.60 -15.27 -10.92
CA GLU A 536 15.62 -15.72 -9.51
C GLU A 536 14.38 -16.55 -9.16
N ILE A 537 13.19 -16.18 -9.65
CA ILE A 537 11.97 -16.99 -9.50
C ILE A 537 12.18 -18.37 -10.12
N ARG A 538 12.75 -18.47 -11.33
CA ARG A 538 12.98 -19.75 -11.99
C ARG A 538 13.91 -20.65 -11.18
N GLU A 539 14.97 -20.08 -10.61
CA GLU A 539 15.91 -20.80 -9.75
C GLU A 539 15.23 -21.32 -8.47
N ILE A 540 14.39 -20.49 -7.85
CA ILE A 540 13.61 -20.91 -6.68
C ILE A 540 12.63 -22.03 -7.05
N LEU A 541 11.84 -21.88 -8.12
CA LEU A 541 10.91 -22.91 -8.58
C LEU A 541 11.62 -24.24 -8.89
N ALA A 542 12.75 -24.17 -9.59
CA ALA A 542 13.60 -25.33 -9.88
C ALA A 542 14.01 -26.05 -8.59
N SER A 543 14.48 -25.31 -7.59
CA SER A 543 14.89 -25.86 -6.29
C SER A 543 13.74 -26.51 -5.50
N LEU A 544 12.51 -25.99 -5.66
CA LEU A 544 11.32 -26.53 -5.01
C LEU A 544 10.75 -27.76 -5.73
N GLY A 545 11.18 -28.01 -6.97
CA GLY A 545 10.62 -29.06 -7.82
C GLY A 545 9.35 -28.64 -8.58
N ALA A 546 9.09 -27.33 -8.71
CA ALA A 546 7.96 -26.79 -9.48
C ALA A 546 8.42 -26.31 -10.86
N ARG A 547 7.57 -26.46 -11.89
CA ARG A 547 7.90 -26.03 -13.26
C ARG A 547 7.28 -24.69 -13.66
N SER A 548 6.36 -24.15 -12.86
CA SER A 548 5.75 -22.83 -13.09
C SER A 548 5.29 -22.20 -11.78
N LEU A 549 5.03 -20.89 -11.80
CA LEU A 549 4.35 -20.18 -10.73
C LEU A 549 2.95 -20.75 -10.50
N GLU A 550 2.21 -21.10 -11.57
CA GLU A 550 0.86 -21.66 -11.46
C GLU A 550 0.80 -22.90 -10.57
N GLU A 551 1.85 -23.73 -10.58
CA GLU A 551 1.95 -24.93 -9.74
C GLU A 551 2.06 -24.65 -8.23
N ILE A 552 2.37 -23.41 -7.84
CA ILE A 552 2.58 -23.01 -6.44
C ILE A 552 1.62 -21.90 -5.96
N ILE A 553 0.80 -21.33 -6.85
CA ILE A 553 -0.15 -20.28 -6.43
C ILE A 553 -1.14 -20.86 -5.42
N GLY A 554 -1.30 -20.21 -4.27
CA GLY A 554 -2.17 -20.66 -3.17
C GLY A 554 -1.63 -21.87 -2.38
N ARG A 555 -0.41 -22.35 -2.67
CA ARG A 555 0.23 -23.47 -1.96
C ARG A 555 0.93 -23.01 -0.68
N SER A 556 0.16 -22.45 0.26
CA SER A 556 0.67 -22.01 1.56
C SER A 556 1.27 -23.14 2.39
N ASP A 557 0.94 -24.40 2.09
CA ASP A 557 1.54 -25.59 2.70
C ASP A 557 3.04 -25.73 2.39
N LEU A 558 3.53 -25.09 1.32
CA LEU A 558 4.94 -25.00 0.96
C LEU A 558 5.68 -23.90 1.73
N LEU A 559 5.01 -23.20 2.64
CA LEU A 559 5.63 -22.23 3.54
C LEU A 559 5.71 -22.80 4.96
N THR A 560 6.79 -22.47 5.65
CA THR A 560 6.95 -22.80 7.07
C THR A 560 7.46 -21.59 7.82
N GLN A 561 6.94 -21.35 9.01
CA GLN A 561 7.54 -20.39 9.92
C GLN A 561 8.85 -20.98 10.47
N VAL A 562 9.98 -20.37 10.13
CA VAL A 562 11.32 -20.80 10.59
C VAL A 562 11.84 -19.97 11.76
N SER A 563 11.19 -18.86 12.06
CA SER A 563 11.57 -17.98 13.16
C SER A 563 10.34 -17.45 13.89
N ARG A 564 10.42 -17.38 15.23
CA ARG A 564 9.46 -16.64 16.07
C ARG A 564 9.92 -15.21 16.34
N GLY A 565 10.99 -14.76 15.69
CA GLY A 565 11.61 -13.45 15.92
C GLY A 565 12.51 -13.45 17.16
N ALA A 566 12.46 -12.37 17.93
CA ALA A 566 13.23 -12.21 19.16
C ALA A 566 12.73 -13.14 20.29
N ALA A 567 13.63 -13.51 21.22
CA ALA A 567 13.37 -14.48 22.29
C ALA A 567 12.23 -14.14 23.28
N HIS A 568 11.70 -12.91 23.26
CA HIS A 568 10.56 -12.48 24.09
C HIS A 568 9.22 -12.50 23.33
N LEU A 569 9.21 -13.00 22.08
CA LEU A 569 8.02 -13.26 21.27
C LEU A 569 7.60 -14.73 21.43
N ASP A 570 7.21 -15.12 22.63
CA ASP A 570 6.88 -16.53 22.92
C ASP A 570 5.66 -17.02 22.12
N ASP A 571 4.72 -16.11 21.81
CA ASP A 571 3.44 -16.42 21.17
C ASP A 571 3.32 -15.96 19.69
N LEU A 572 4.42 -15.69 18.97
CA LEU A 572 4.29 -15.30 17.55
C LEU A 572 3.79 -16.47 16.69
N ASP A 573 2.54 -16.36 16.25
CA ASP A 573 1.82 -17.39 15.51
C ASP A 573 1.37 -16.88 14.13
N LEU A 574 2.02 -17.40 13.07
CA LEU A 574 1.70 -17.09 11.69
C LEU A 574 0.71 -18.10 11.04
N ASN A 575 0.27 -19.13 11.77
CA ASN A 575 -0.59 -20.17 11.20
C ASN A 575 -1.86 -19.65 10.52
N PRO A 576 -2.59 -18.62 11.03
CA PRO A 576 -3.79 -18.13 10.37
C PRO A 576 -3.58 -17.72 8.91
N MET A 577 -2.37 -17.27 8.55
CA MET A 577 -2.01 -16.91 7.18
C MET A 577 -1.58 -18.11 6.33
N LEU A 578 -1.19 -19.22 6.96
CA LEU A 578 -0.67 -20.41 6.29
C LEU A 578 -1.74 -21.50 6.10
N VAL A 579 -2.94 -21.32 6.66
CA VAL A 579 -4.07 -22.22 6.42
C VAL A 579 -4.44 -22.22 4.94
N ARG A 580 -4.46 -23.41 4.37
CA ARG A 580 -4.95 -23.66 3.02
C ARG A 580 -6.44 -23.94 3.05
N VAL A 581 -7.20 -23.30 2.17
CA VAL A 581 -8.58 -23.67 1.88
C VAL A 581 -8.55 -24.78 0.82
N ASP A 582 -9.34 -25.83 1.02
CA ASP A 582 -9.44 -26.90 0.02
C ASP A 582 -10.30 -26.41 -1.16
N GLU A 583 -9.63 -26.08 -2.26
CA GLU A 583 -10.27 -25.67 -3.53
C GLU A 583 -10.46 -26.84 -4.49
N GLY A 584 -10.16 -28.07 -4.05
CA GLY A 584 -10.13 -29.27 -4.90
C GLY A 584 -8.84 -29.40 -5.71
N ALA A 585 -8.61 -30.60 -6.27
CA ALA A 585 -7.39 -30.93 -7.01
C ALA A 585 -7.25 -30.21 -8.37
N GLU A 586 -8.33 -29.61 -8.88
CA GLU A 586 -8.40 -28.96 -10.19
C GLU A 586 -8.23 -27.44 -10.16
N ALA A 587 -8.10 -26.82 -8.97
CA ALA A 587 -7.94 -25.38 -8.86
C ALA A 587 -6.68 -24.91 -9.60
N ARG A 588 -6.88 -24.11 -10.66
CA ARG A 588 -5.82 -23.55 -11.50
C ARG A 588 -6.00 -22.05 -11.68
N TYR A 589 -4.88 -21.36 -11.80
CA TYR A 589 -4.80 -19.90 -11.88
C TYR A 589 -4.09 -19.46 -13.16
N PRO A 590 -4.74 -19.63 -14.32
CA PRO A 590 -4.15 -19.29 -15.60
C PRO A 590 -3.93 -17.78 -15.71
N LEU A 591 -2.91 -17.38 -16.47
CA LEU A 591 -2.59 -15.98 -16.71
C LEU A 591 -3.71 -15.25 -17.47
N ASP A 592 -4.29 -15.91 -18.47
CA ASP A 592 -5.19 -15.30 -19.45
C ASP A 592 -6.67 -15.53 -19.10
N LYS A 593 -7.08 -15.19 -17.88
CA LYS A 593 -8.50 -15.24 -17.49
C LYS A 593 -9.35 -14.31 -18.35
N PRO A 594 -10.54 -14.72 -18.82
CA PRO A 594 -11.46 -13.83 -19.50
C PRO A 594 -11.94 -12.72 -18.55
N ARG A 595 -12.38 -11.61 -19.13
CA ARG A 595 -13.12 -10.56 -18.41
C ARG A 595 -14.49 -11.10 -18.01
N ASN A 596 -14.97 -10.72 -16.82
CA ASN A 596 -16.34 -10.93 -16.38
C ASN A 596 -17.27 -10.03 -17.20
N PRO A 597 -18.17 -10.58 -18.02
CA PRO A 597 -19.07 -9.78 -18.85
C PRO A 597 -20.11 -9.05 -18.00
N VAL A 598 -20.63 -7.96 -18.55
CA VAL A 598 -21.76 -7.19 -18.00
C VAL A 598 -22.92 -7.17 -18.99
N PRO A 599 -24.18 -7.04 -18.54
CA PRO A 599 -25.33 -6.93 -19.44
C PRO A 599 -25.27 -5.69 -20.33
N ASP A 600 -25.81 -5.79 -21.54
CA ASP A 600 -26.02 -4.67 -22.45
C ASP A 600 -27.06 -3.65 -21.92
N THR A 601 -27.09 -2.47 -22.53
CA THR A 601 -28.02 -1.37 -22.23
C THR A 601 -28.79 -0.97 -23.49
N LEU A 602 -29.54 0.13 -23.39
CA LEU A 602 -30.13 0.80 -24.54
C LEU A 602 -29.09 1.18 -25.60
N ASP A 603 -27.82 1.42 -25.22
CA ASP A 603 -26.73 1.74 -26.14
C ASP A 603 -26.48 0.64 -27.16
N ALA A 604 -26.71 -0.63 -26.84
CA ALA A 604 -26.60 -1.71 -27.82
C ALA A 604 -27.61 -1.52 -28.96
N GLN A 605 -28.84 -1.10 -28.64
CA GLN A 605 -29.85 -0.77 -29.64
C GLN A 605 -29.51 0.53 -30.37
N ILE A 606 -29.04 1.56 -29.65
CA ILE A 606 -28.61 2.83 -30.25
C ILE A 606 -27.49 2.60 -31.27
N VAL A 607 -26.48 1.79 -30.96
CA VAL A 607 -25.36 1.48 -31.86
C VAL A 607 -25.83 0.65 -33.07
N ALA A 608 -26.81 -0.24 -32.88
CA ALA A 608 -27.42 -0.97 -33.99
C ALA A 608 -28.20 -0.05 -34.93
N ASP A 609 -28.96 0.90 -34.39
CA ASP A 609 -29.73 1.86 -35.18
C ASP A 609 -28.84 2.97 -35.79
N ALA A 610 -27.72 3.30 -35.15
CA ALA A 610 -26.77 4.34 -35.57
C ALA A 610 -25.78 3.89 -36.65
N GLN A 611 -25.99 2.76 -37.33
CA GLN A 611 -25.09 2.31 -38.41
C GLN A 611 -24.88 3.35 -39.52
N PRO A 612 -25.90 4.11 -39.99
CA PRO A 612 -25.69 5.20 -40.95
C PRO A 612 -24.75 6.31 -40.43
N PHE A 613 -24.83 6.66 -39.14
CA PHE A 613 -23.87 7.60 -38.53
C PHE A 613 -22.45 7.01 -38.46
N LEU A 614 -22.31 5.76 -38.04
CA LEU A 614 -20.99 5.13 -37.84
C LEU A 614 -20.27 4.82 -39.16
N ARG A 615 -21.01 4.51 -40.22
CA ARG A 615 -20.44 4.16 -41.55
C ARG A 615 -20.34 5.36 -42.48
N ASP A 616 -21.44 6.10 -42.61
CA ASP A 616 -21.60 7.12 -43.65
C ASP A 616 -21.53 8.55 -43.09
N LYS A 617 -21.38 8.70 -41.76
CA LYS A 617 -21.32 9.99 -41.05
C LYS A 617 -22.59 10.83 -41.19
N GLU A 618 -23.72 10.18 -41.43
CA GLU A 618 -25.03 10.83 -41.49
C GLU A 618 -25.43 11.41 -40.13
N LYS A 619 -26.09 12.57 -40.13
CA LYS A 619 -26.72 13.10 -38.91
C LYS A 619 -28.02 12.34 -38.64
N MET A 620 -28.12 11.71 -37.48
CA MET A 620 -29.30 10.91 -37.10
C MET A 620 -30.08 11.52 -35.93
N GLN A 621 -31.36 11.19 -35.87
CA GLN A 621 -32.22 11.43 -34.71
C GLN A 621 -32.96 10.13 -34.40
N LEU A 622 -32.80 9.63 -33.17
CA LEU A 622 -33.40 8.39 -32.68
C LEU A 622 -34.29 8.71 -31.47
N SER A 623 -35.27 7.85 -31.19
CA SER A 623 -36.22 8.07 -30.08
C SER A 623 -36.54 6.75 -29.40
N TYR A 624 -36.33 6.70 -28.09
CA TYR A 624 -36.50 5.51 -27.26
C TYR A 624 -37.26 5.83 -25.98
N THR A 625 -37.80 4.79 -25.34
CA THR A 625 -38.31 4.88 -23.96
C THR A 625 -37.18 4.50 -23.00
N VAL A 626 -36.97 5.29 -21.95
CA VAL A 626 -35.94 5.06 -20.94
C VAL A 626 -36.60 4.72 -19.59
N ARG A 627 -36.03 3.77 -18.86
CA ARG A 627 -36.44 3.35 -17.52
C ARG A 627 -35.30 3.49 -16.52
N ASN A 628 -35.61 3.50 -15.23
CA ASN A 628 -34.59 3.50 -14.16
C ASN A 628 -33.70 2.24 -14.14
N THR A 629 -34.08 1.17 -14.86
CA THR A 629 -33.30 -0.05 -15.02
C THR A 629 -32.25 0.05 -16.13
N ASP A 630 -32.43 1.00 -17.06
CA ASP A 630 -31.53 1.27 -18.17
C ASP A 630 -30.43 2.18 -17.63
N ARG A 631 -29.26 1.58 -17.37
CA ARG A 631 -28.13 2.22 -16.68
C ARG A 631 -26.99 2.48 -17.66
N THR A 632 -26.00 3.21 -17.15
CA THR A 632 -24.95 4.03 -17.81
C THR A 632 -25.43 5.37 -18.35
#